data_AF-A0AAW2NI29-F1
#
_entry.id   AF-A0AAW2NI29-F1
#
_cell.length_a   1.000
_cell.length_b   1.000
_cell.length_c   1.000
_cell.angle_alpha   90.00
_cell.angle_beta   90.00
_cell.angle_gamma   90.00
#
_symmetry.space_group_name_H-M   'P 1'
#
loop_
_entity.id
_entity.type
_entity.pdbx_description
1 polymer ?
#
loop_
_entity_poly.entity_id
_entity_poly.type
_entity_poly.pdbx_seq_one_letter_code
_entity_poly.pdbx_strand_id
1 'polypeptide(L)'
;MTLKVMSSNPTHHIHGILFYYCIVDSNIEIAKSIYNLSNSKSEVFEITGDIRIHGNSSTIFIASHLEGELSSWTTKPYARKGDNYGMEYVRTWKINNVAENLPDCSQHSSIPAIVFSTGGYCGNHFHDFTDMLIPLFLTARQFHGTVLFLIADKRSSWIAKYRMVLEKLSKYDIVEIEKENQVLCFVRVVVGLKAHKEFGINPLESPHYSMAEFKQFLRSTYSLGRESVIECRPRCRTRPRMLIISRKQNRFITNENEVANLARSMGFDVVVEETGRT
;
A
#
# COMPACT_ATOMS: atom_id res chain seq x y z
N MET A 1 -41.17 -32.65 -10.12
CA MET A 1 -42.64 -32.86 -10.23
C MET A 1 -43.18 -31.75 -11.12
N THR A 2 -43.78 -32.13 -12.24
CA THR A 2 -44.21 -31.28 -13.35
C THR A 2 -45.39 -30.38 -12.97
N LEU A 3 -45.34 -29.09 -13.31
CA LEU A 3 -46.49 -28.17 -13.28
C LEU A 3 -46.33 -27.24 -14.50
N LYS A 4 -46.93 -27.53 -15.66
CA LYS A 4 -48.34 -27.39 -16.07
C LYS A 4 -48.84 -25.95 -15.98
N VAL A 5 -48.75 -25.27 -17.11
CA VAL A 5 -49.37 -23.97 -17.40
C VAL A 5 -50.88 -24.13 -17.40
N MET A 6 -51.59 -23.31 -16.63
CA MET A 6 -53.01 -23.03 -16.86
C MET A 6 -53.27 -21.54 -16.73
N SER A 7 -53.75 -20.99 -17.83
CA SER A 7 -54.30 -19.65 -18.02
C SER A 7 -55.64 -19.52 -17.29
N SER A 8 -55.85 -18.41 -16.57
CA SER A 8 -57.10 -17.65 -16.60
C SER A 8 -56.91 -16.30 -15.89
N ASN A 9 -57.22 -15.23 -16.63
CA ASN A 9 -57.46 -13.86 -16.14
C ASN A 9 -59.01 -13.71 -16.01
N PRO A 10 -59.62 -12.67 -15.39
CA PRO A 10 -59.06 -11.33 -15.19
C PRO A 10 -59.48 -10.56 -13.91
N THR A 11 -58.99 -9.31 -13.84
CA THR A 11 -59.45 -8.15 -13.05
C THR A 11 -59.10 -8.07 -11.56
N HIS A 12 -58.10 -7.25 -11.20
CA HIS A 12 -58.31 -5.91 -10.62
C HIS A 12 -57.00 -5.29 -10.08
N HIS A 13 -56.89 -3.99 -10.31
CA HIS A 13 -56.07 -2.99 -9.63
C HIS A 13 -54.54 -3.03 -9.69
N ILE A 14 -54.06 -2.06 -10.47
CA ILE A 14 -52.71 -1.55 -10.64
C ILE A 14 -52.10 -1.14 -9.28
N HIS A 15 -51.04 -1.84 -8.87
CA HIS A 15 -49.93 -1.28 -8.11
C HIS A 15 -48.65 -1.78 -8.77
N GLY A 16 -48.08 -0.97 -9.68
CA GLY A 16 -46.87 -1.30 -10.40
C GLY A 16 -45.66 -1.30 -9.45
N ILE A 17 -45.23 -2.48 -9.01
CA ILE A 17 -43.87 -2.68 -8.51
C ILE A 17 -43.01 -2.91 -9.75
N LEU A 18 -42.26 -1.88 -10.15
CA LEU A 18 -41.21 -2.01 -11.16
C LEU A 18 -40.09 -2.86 -10.53
N PHE A 19 -40.06 -4.15 -10.84
CA PHE A 19 -38.84 -4.94 -10.66
C PHE A 19 -37.85 -4.46 -11.73
N TYR A 20 -36.95 -3.55 -11.35
CA TYR A 20 -35.72 -3.32 -12.10
C TYR A 20 -34.91 -4.62 -12.04
N TYR A 21 -35.05 -5.46 -13.07
CA TYR A 21 -33.99 -6.38 -13.41
C TYR A 21 -32.81 -5.52 -13.88
N CYS A 22 -31.79 -5.36 -13.03
CA CYS A 22 -30.47 -4.97 -13.51
C CYS A 22 -29.97 -6.11 -14.40
N ILE A 23 -30.18 -5.97 -15.71
CA ILE A 23 -29.33 -6.62 -16.69
C ILE A 23 -27.96 -6.00 -16.48
N VAL A 24 -27.07 -6.73 -15.83
CA VAL A 24 -25.65 -6.35 -15.79
C VAL A 24 -25.13 -6.61 -17.20
N ASP A 25 -25.05 -5.57 -18.02
CA ASP A 25 -24.30 -5.62 -19.26
C ASP A 25 -22.87 -6.02 -18.93
N SER A 26 -22.49 -7.24 -19.29
CA SER A 26 -21.20 -7.85 -18.97
C SER A 26 -20.05 -7.34 -19.83
N ASN A 27 -20.18 -6.18 -20.47
CA ASN A 27 -19.18 -5.58 -21.36
C ASN A 27 -19.02 -4.08 -21.12
N ILE A 28 -18.77 -3.66 -19.87
CA ILE A 28 -18.15 -2.34 -19.67
C ILE A 28 -16.68 -2.49 -20.01
N GLU A 29 -16.33 -2.14 -21.24
CA GLU A 29 -14.94 -2.01 -21.68
C GLU A 29 -14.31 -0.87 -20.85
N ILE A 30 -13.42 -1.23 -19.91
CA ILE A 30 -12.73 -0.24 -19.08
C ILE A 30 -11.80 0.54 -20.02
N ALA A 31 -12.15 1.81 -20.26
CA ALA A 31 -11.35 2.69 -21.11
C ALA A 31 -9.91 2.74 -20.61
N LYS A 32 -8.97 2.42 -21.49
CA LYS A 32 -7.54 2.47 -21.20
C LYS A 32 -7.13 3.88 -20.78
N SER A 33 -6.40 3.98 -19.68
CA SER A 33 -5.78 5.25 -19.24
C SER A 33 -4.42 5.01 -18.60
N ILE A 34 -3.50 5.95 -18.80
CA ILE A 34 -2.17 5.95 -18.15
C ILE A 34 -1.98 7.32 -17.51
N TYR A 35 -2.08 7.38 -16.18
CA TYR A 35 -1.86 8.58 -15.40
C TYR A 35 -0.44 8.60 -14.84
N ASN A 36 0.37 9.55 -15.28
CA ASN A 36 1.68 9.80 -14.69
C ASN A 36 1.54 10.68 -13.45
N LEU A 37 1.75 10.08 -12.28
CA LEU A 37 1.67 10.73 -10.97
C LEU A 37 3.07 10.98 -10.37
N SER A 38 4.11 10.95 -11.21
CA SER A 38 5.50 11.10 -10.79
C SER A 38 5.81 12.53 -10.35
N ASN A 39 6.73 12.67 -9.40
CA ASN A 39 7.24 13.95 -8.93
C ASN A 39 8.76 13.85 -8.64
N SER A 40 9.31 14.82 -7.92
CA SER A 40 10.74 14.84 -7.58
C SER A 40 11.17 13.70 -6.63
N LYS A 41 10.25 13.11 -5.87
CA LYS A 41 10.52 12.07 -4.85
C LYS A 41 10.31 10.65 -5.39
N SER A 42 9.30 10.41 -6.22
CA SER A 42 8.90 9.07 -6.67
C SER A 42 8.40 9.06 -8.11
N GLU A 43 8.67 7.96 -8.82
CA GLU A 43 7.99 7.62 -10.07
C GLU A 43 6.76 6.78 -9.78
N VAL A 44 5.60 7.23 -10.28
CA VAL A 44 4.32 6.55 -10.06
C VAL A 44 3.47 6.62 -11.31
N PHE A 45 2.99 5.47 -11.76
CA PHE A 45 2.06 5.35 -12.88
C PHE A 45 0.81 4.62 -12.42
N GLU A 46 -0.35 5.20 -12.66
CA GLU A 46 -1.64 4.55 -12.42
C GLU A 46 -2.28 4.22 -13.76
N ILE A 47 -2.47 2.94 -14.02
CA ILE A 47 -2.85 2.39 -15.32
C ILE A 47 -4.18 1.68 -15.18
N THR A 48 -5.08 1.89 -16.13
CA THR A 48 -6.32 1.12 -16.31
C THR A 48 -6.41 0.57 -17.74
N GLY A 49 -7.05 -0.60 -17.92
CA GLY A 49 -7.17 -1.29 -19.22
C GLY A 49 -6.81 -2.78 -19.11
N ASP A 50 -6.49 -3.45 -20.22
CA ASP A 50 -5.91 -4.81 -20.22
C ASP A 50 -4.41 -4.72 -19.94
N ILE A 51 -4.04 -5.02 -18.69
CA ILE A 51 -2.67 -4.93 -18.17
C ILE A 51 -2.16 -6.33 -17.89
N ARG A 52 -1.04 -6.71 -18.49
CA ARG A 52 -0.43 -8.04 -18.33
C ARG A 52 0.96 -7.89 -17.74
N ILE A 53 1.21 -8.52 -16.60
CA ILE A 53 2.46 -8.39 -15.87
C ILE A 53 3.21 -9.71 -15.93
N HIS A 54 4.42 -9.67 -16.48
CA HIS A 54 5.34 -10.79 -16.48
C HIS A 54 6.50 -10.47 -15.52
N GLY A 55 6.45 -11.12 -14.35
CA GLY A 55 7.34 -10.80 -13.22
C GLY A 55 8.80 -11.12 -13.49
N ASN A 56 9.08 -12.29 -14.08
CA ASN A 56 10.44 -12.75 -14.37
C ASN A 56 11.20 -11.76 -15.29
N SER A 57 10.57 -11.27 -16.36
CA SER A 57 11.19 -10.26 -17.24
C SER A 57 11.02 -8.81 -16.75
N SER A 58 10.39 -8.60 -15.57
CA SER A 58 10.09 -7.27 -15.01
C SER A 58 9.42 -6.37 -16.04
N THR A 59 8.42 -6.91 -16.74
CA THR A 59 7.76 -6.23 -17.85
C THR A 59 6.26 -6.15 -17.60
N ILE A 60 5.71 -4.95 -17.77
CA ILE A 60 4.28 -4.66 -17.73
C ILE A 60 3.86 -4.33 -19.16
N PHE A 61 2.95 -5.11 -19.70
CA PHE A 61 2.34 -4.87 -21.00
C PHE A 61 0.98 -4.21 -20.79
N ILE A 62 0.67 -3.21 -21.60
CA ILE A 62 -0.61 -2.52 -21.62
C ILE A 62 -1.13 -2.69 -23.04
N ALA A 63 -2.30 -3.31 -23.19
CA ALA A 63 -2.92 -3.44 -24.51
C ALA A 63 -3.27 -2.05 -25.07
N SER A 64 -2.96 -1.83 -26.34
CA SER A 64 -3.37 -0.67 -27.12
C SER A 64 -4.28 -1.07 -28.26
N HIS A 65 -5.37 -0.34 -28.46
CA HIS A 65 -6.26 -0.52 -29.62
C HIS A 65 -5.91 0.42 -30.79
N LEU A 66 -4.96 1.34 -30.58
CA LEU A 66 -4.50 2.28 -31.61
C LEU A 66 -3.22 1.75 -32.25
N GLU A 67 -3.32 1.38 -33.53
CA GLU A 67 -2.18 1.05 -34.38
C GLU A 67 -1.21 2.25 -34.43
N GLY A 68 0.05 2.03 -34.03
CA GLY A 68 1.10 3.07 -34.05
C GLY A 68 1.44 3.72 -32.71
N GLU A 69 0.68 3.50 -31.62
CA GLU A 69 1.03 3.94 -30.27
C GLU A 69 1.99 2.98 -29.55
N LEU A 70 3.09 2.60 -30.19
CA LEU A 70 4.14 1.84 -29.53
C LEU A 70 4.96 2.78 -28.65
N SER A 71 4.74 2.73 -27.33
CA SER A 71 5.58 3.44 -26.37
C SER A 71 6.13 2.48 -25.33
N SER A 72 7.43 2.57 -25.10
CA SER A 72 8.14 1.78 -24.10
C SER A 72 8.95 2.72 -23.24
N TRP A 73 8.80 2.61 -21.93
CA TRP A 73 9.62 3.33 -20.97
C TRP A 73 9.99 2.43 -19.80
N THR A 74 10.92 2.90 -18.98
CA THR A 74 11.35 2.18 -17.80
C THR A 74 10.97 2.95 -16.54
N THR A 75 10.85 2.23 -15.44
CA THR A 75 10.67 2.81 -14.12
C THR A 75 11.28 1.91 -13.06
N LYS A 76 11.58 2.48 -11.89
CA LYS A 76 12.01 1.74 -10.71
C LYS A 76 11.00 2.02 -9.60
N PRO A 77 10.16 1.05 -9.21
CA PRO A 77 8.99 1.31 -8.38
C PRO A 77 9.35 1.43 -6.89
N TYR A 78 10.13 2.45 -6.54
CA TYR A 78 10.63 2.78 -5.20
C TYR A 78 10.59 4.29 -4.96
N ALA A 79 10.14 4.74 -3.78
CA ALA A 79 9.85 6.15 -3.50
C ALA A 79 11.10 6.98 -3.14
N ARG A 80 12.20 6.83 -3.89
CA ARG A 80 13.43 7.61 -3.73
C ARG A 80 14.14 7.80 -5.07
N LYS A 81 13.41 8.33 -6.06
CA LYS A 81 13.85 8.46 -7.46
C LYS A 81 15.26 9.04 -7.62
N GLY A 82 15.61 10.09 -6.87
CA GLY A 82 16.87 10.83 -7.04
C GLY A 82 18.10 10.26 -6.32
N ASP A 83 17.98 9.14 -5.60
CA ASP A 83 19.10 8.56 -4.85
C ASP A 83 19.75 7.42 -5.64
N ASN A 84 20.84 7.71 -6.34
CA ASN A 84 21.48 6.73 -7.22
C ASN A 84 21.89 5.45 -6.48
N TYR A 85 22.47 5.57 -5.29
CA TYR A 85 22.98 4.42 -4.52
C TYR A 85 21.86 3.47 -4.08
N GLY A 86 20.78 4.00 -3.52
CA GLY A 86 19.62 3.19 -3.13
C GLY A 86 18.95 2.55 -4.34
N MET A 87 18.91 3.27 -5.45
CA MET A 87 18.28 2.82 -6.69
C MET A 87 19.11 1.75 -7.42
N GLU A 88 20.40 1.56 -7.13
CA GLU A 88 21.19 0.42 -7.65
C GLU A 88 20.60 -0.94 -7.24
N TYR A 89 20.01 -1.00 -6.04
CA TYR A 89 19.36 -2.21 -5.51
C TYR A 89 17.89 -2.36 -5.89
N VAL A 90 17.35 -1.42 -6.69
CA VAL A 90 15.97 -1.45 -7.16
C VAL A 90 15.96 -1.87 -8.62
N ARG A 91 15.28 -2.97 -8.92
CA ARG A 91 15.18 -3.49 -10.28
C ARG A 91 14.42 -2.54 -11.19
N THR A 92 14.93 -2.39 -12.41
CA THR A 92 14.25 -1.64 -13.48
C THR A 92 13.12 -2.48 -14.08
N TRP A 93 11.93 -1.90 -14.11
CA TRP A 93 10.76 -2.44 -14.79
C TRP A 93 10.57 -1.76 -16.14
N LYS A 94 10.19 -2.54 -17.15
CA LYS A 94 9.79 -2.04 -18.47
C LYS A 94 8.27 -1.94 -18.53
N ILE A 95 7.75 -0.84 -19.04
CA ILE A 95 6.32 -0.68 -19.33
C ILE A 95 6.19 -0.51 -20.85
N ASN A 96 5.51 -1.48 -21.47
CA ASN A 96 5.31 -1.58 -22.91
C ASN A 96 3.83 -1.37 -23.22
N ASN A 97 3.53 -0.30 -23.94
CA ASN A 97 2.23 -0.08 -24.55
C ASN A 97 2.26 -0.69 -25.96
N VAL A 98 1.55 -1.80 -26.18
CA VAL A 98 1.63 -2.61 -27.41
C VAL A 98 0.25 -3.01 -27.93
N ALA A 99 0.06 -3.00 -29.24
CA ALA A 99 -1.16 -3.49 -29.90
C ALA A 99 -1.10 -4.98 -30.25
N GLU A 100 0.11 -5.50 -30.50
CA GLU A 100 0.37 -6.88 -30.90
C GLU A 100 1.39 -7.53 -29.97
N ASN A 101 1.50 -8.86 -30.02
CA ASN A 101 2.46 -9.66 -29.24
C ASN A 101 2.29 -9.54 -27.72
N LEU A 102 1.05 -9.35 -27.25
CA LEU A 102 0.72 -9.44 -25.84
C LEU A 102 0.86 -10.90 -25.37
N PRO A 103 1.55 -11.17 -24.25
CA PRO A 103 1.64 -12.52 -23.72
C PRO A 103 0.27 -13.00 -23.23
N ASP A 104 -0.05 -14.28 -23.40
CA ASP A 104 -1.32 -14.83 -22.95
C ASP A 104 -1.49 -14.72 -21.43
N CYS A 105 -2.70 -14.35 -21.00
CA CYS A 105 -3.04 -14.28 -19.59
C CYS A 105 -3.09 -15.68 -18.98
N SER A 106 -2.31 -15.90 -17.93
CA SER A 106 -2.37 -17.14 -17.15
C SER A 106 -3.36 -17.02 -16.01
N GLN A 107 -3.49 -15.84 -15.42
CA GLN A 107 -4.41 -15.56 -14.32
C GLN A 107 -5.01 -14.16 -14.49
N HIS A 108 -6.34 -14.06 -14.40
CA HIS A 108 -7.05 -12.79 -14.41
C HIS A 108 -7.48 -12.39 -12.99
N SER A 109 -7.28 -11.12 -12.66
CA SER A 109 -7.74 -10.52 -11.41
C SER A 109 -8.47 -9.21 -11.68
N SER A 110 -9.71 -9.12 -11.19
CA SER A 110 -10.46 -7.85 -11.15
C SER A 110 -10.02 -6.96 -9.97
N ILE A 111 -9.22 -7.49 -9.04
CA ILE A 111 -8.68 -6.77 -7.90
C ILE A 111 -7.52 -5.89 -8.38
N PRO A 112 -7.49 -4.58 -8.06
CA PRO A 112 -6.36 -3.72 -8.39
C PRO A 112 -5.05 -4.22 -7.78
N ALA A 113 -3.93 -3.92 -8.43
CA ALA A 113 -2.62 -4.26 -7.90
C ALA A 113 -1.72 -3.03 -7.69
N ILE A 114 -0.82 -3.10 -6.72
CA ILE A 114 0.28 -2.14 -6.54
C ILE A 114 1.59 -2.90 -6.71
N VAL A 115 2.39 -2.48 -7.70
CA VAL A 115 3.75 -2.99 -7.94
C VAL A 115 4.74 -2.06 -7.24
N PHE A 116 5.52 -2.59 -6.30
CA PHE A 116 6.56 -1.82 -5.61
C PHE A 116 7.75 -2.69 -5.22
N SER A 117 8.93 -2.08 -5.08
CA SER A 117 10.17 -2.77 -4.70
C SER A 117 10.47 -2.58 -3.21
N THR A 118 11.02 -3.61 -2.57
CA THR A 118 11.67 -3.51 -1.25
C THR A 118 13.20 -3.53 -1.33
N GLY A 119 13.77 -3.34 -2.52
CA GLY A 119 15.18 -3.55 -2.81
C GLY A 119 16.14 -2.50 -2.25
N GLY A 120 15.74 -1.23 -2.19
CA GLY A 120 16.60 -0.09 -1.80
C GLY A 120 17.09 -0.11 -0.35
N TYR A 121 16.71 0.88 0.45
CA TYR A 121 17.18 1.01 1.84
C TYR A 121 16.26 0.37 2.88
N CYS A 122 15.29 -0.46 2.46
CA CYS A 122 14.37 -1.14 3.37
C CYS A 122 15.12 -1.91 4.46
N GLY A 123 14.75 -1.69 5.72
CA GLY A 123 15.32 -2.36 6.89
C GLY A 123 15.79 -1.42 8.00
N ASN A 124 16.02 -0.14 7.70
CA ASN A 124 16.31 0.87 8.72
C ASN A 124 15.09 1.80 8.92
N HIS A 125 14.89 2.29 10.15
CA HIS A 125 13.69 3.05 10.51
C HIS A 125 13.46 4.32 9.69
N PHE A 126 14.53 5.02 9.29
CA PHE A 126 14.37 6.23 8.47
C PHE A 126 13.74 5.88 7.14
N HIS A 127 14.37 4.95 6.42
CA HIS A 127 13.95 4.51 5.09
C HIS A 127 12.63 3.73 5.12
N ASP A 128 12.41 2.92 6.15
CA ASP A 128 11.15 2.19 6.35
C ASP A 128 9.96 3.16 6.38
N PHE A 129 10.06 4.29 7.07
CA PHE A 129 8.97 5.25 7.11
C PHE A 129 8.86 6.09 5.85
N THR A 130 9.98 6.66 5.41
CA THR A 130 10.00 7.71 4.38
C THR A 130 9.88 7.16 2.95
N ASP A 131 10.39 5.94 2.70
CA ASP A 131 10.38 5.33 1.36
C ASP A 131 9.32 4.22 1.23
N MET A 132 8.83 3.65 2.34
CA MET A 132 7.92 2.51 2.31
C MET A 132 6.58 2.75 3.01
N LEU A 133 6.53 2.90 4.33
CA LEU A 133 5.27 2.89 5.08
C LEU A 133 4.37 4.08 4.77
N ILE A 134 4.91 5.30 4.75
CA ILE A 134 4.14 6.49 4.38
C ILE A 134 3.71 6.40 2.91
N PRO A 135 4.62 6.10 1.95
CA PRO A 135 4.21 5.97 0.55
C PRO A 135 3.21 4.84 0.28
N LEU A 136 3.36 3.69 0.94
CA LEU A 136 2.43 2.57 0.81
C LEU A 136 1.06 2.91 1.40
N PHE A 137 1.00 3.61 2.52
CA PHE A 137 -0.25 4.14 3.06
C PHE A 137 -0.93 5.09 2.05
N LEU A 138 -0.18 6.04 1.48
CA LEU A 138 -0.71 6.97 0.48
C LEU A 138 -1.25 6.27 -0.77
N THR A 139 -0.56 5.25 -1.26
CA THR A 139 -0.98 4.51 -2.45
C THR A 139 -2.15 3.57 -2.18
N ALA A 140 -2.09 2.81 -1.07
CA ALA A 140 -2.99 1.67 -0.84
C ALA A 140 -4.29 2.04 -0.13
N ARG A 141 -4.31 3.11 0.68
CA ARG A 141 -5.45 3.43 1.57
C ARG A 141 -6.77 3.61 0.81
N GLN A 142 -6.72 4.18 -0.39
CA GLN A 142 -7.89 4.38 -1.27
C GLN A 142 -8.61 3.07 -1.66
N PHE A 143 -7.94 1.92 -1.57
CA PHE A 143 -8.51 0.63 -1.95
C PHE A 143 -9.22 -0.08 -0.79
N HIS A 144 -9.19 0.50 0.42
CA HIS A 144 -9.86 -0.06 1.61
C HIS A 144 -9.57 -1.55 1.86
N GLY A 145 -8.31 -1.97 1.67
CA GLY A 145 -7.88 -3.37 1.82
C GLY A 145 -8.09 -4.25 0.57
N THR A 146 -8.80 -3.78 -0.45
CA THR A 146 -9.07 -4.54 -1.68
C THR A 146 -8.05 -4.21 -2.77
N VAL A 147 -6.80 -4.59 -2.52
CA VAL A 147 -5.67 -4.38 -3.45
C VAL A 147 -4.62 -5.47 -3.26
N LEU A 148 -4.06 -5.99 -4.34
CA LEU A 148 -2.95 -6.95 -4.31
C LEU A 148 -1.61 -6.22 -4.23
N PHE A 149 -0.69 -6.74 -3.42
CA PHE A 149 0.69 -6.26 -3.39
C PHE A 149 1.58 -7.19 -4.20
N LEU A 150 2.14 -6.66 -5.29
CA LEU A 150 3.09 -7.34 -6.14
C LEU A 150 4.49 -6.76 -5.83
N ILE A 151 5.25 -7.49 -5.01
CA ILE A 151 6.51 -6.98 -4.45
C ILE A 151 7.70 -7.50 -5.25
N ALA A 152 8.48 -6.57 -5.80
CA ALA A 152 9.77 -6.81 -6.43
C ALA A 152 10.91 -6.69 -5.41
N ASP A 153 12.06 -7.32 -5.67
CA ASP A 153 13.25 -7.31 -4.83
C ASP A 153 12.90 -7.61 -3.35
N LYS A 154 12.11 -8.67 -3.12
CA LYS A 154 11.43 -8.89 -1.83
C LYS A 154 12.43 -9.12 -0.68
N ARG A 155 12.43 -8.25 0.32
CA ARG A 155 13.15 -8.42 1.59
C ARG A 155 12.25 -9.05 2.65
N SER A 156 12.32 -10.37 2.81
CA SER A 156 11.47 -11.13 3.75
C SER A 156 11.51 -10.61 5.20
N SER A 157 12.67 -10.14 5.68
CA SER A 157 12.80 -9.56 7.03
C SER A 157 11.98 -8.28 7.19
N TRP A 158 11.90 -7.44 6.15
CA TRP A 158 11.08 -6.24 6.16
C TRP A 158 9.59 -6.56 6.15
N ILE A 159 9.19 -7.55 5.33
CA ILE A 159 7.81 -8.05 5.29
C ILE A 159 7.38 -8.59 6.66
N ALA A 160 8.23 -9.40 7.30
CA ALA A 160 7.97 -9.94 8.62
C ALA A 160 7.83 -8.81 9.67
N LYS A 161 8.74 -7.83 9.65
CA LYS A 161 8.73 -6.67 10.56
C LYS A 161 7.44 -5.84 10.45
N TYR A 162 6.91 -5.67 9.24
CA TYR A 162 5.74 -4.82 8.98
C TYR A 162 4.48 -5.59 8.61
N ARG A 163 4.42 -6.89 8.92
CA ARG A 163 3.30 -7.79 8.61
C ARG A 163 1.95 -7.19 8.96
N MET A 164 1.77 -6.71 10.19
CA MET A 164 0.50 -6.11 10.64
C MET A 164 0.07 -4.90 9.81
N VAL A 165 1.03 -4.07 9.37
CA VAL A 165 0.73 -2.91 8.51
C VAL A 165 0.30 -3.35 7.12
N LEU A 166 1.01 -4.34 6.55
CA LEU A 166 0.70 -4.88 5.23
C LEU A 166 -0.69 -5.55 5.21
N GLU A 167 -0.99 -6.38 6.20
CA GLU A 167 -2.31 -7.03 6.38
C GLU A 167 -3.43 -6.02 6.68
N LYS A 168 -3.12 -4.85 7.23
CA LYS A 168 -4.11 -3.78 7.41
C LYS A 168 -4.39 -3.01 6.12
N LEU A 169 -3.42 -2.94 5.20
CA LEU A 169 -3.55 -2.22 3.91
C LEU A 169 -4.06 -3.12 2.78
N SER A 170 -3.89 -4.43 2.88
CA SER A 170 -4.41 -5.42 1.95
C SER A 170 -4.94 -6.64 2.69
N LYS A 171 -6.12 -7.13 2.27
CA LYS A 171 -6.72 -8.37 2.77
C LYS A 171 -6.22 -9.63 2.05
N TYR A 172 -5.31 -9.48 1.09
CA TYR A 172 -4.81 -10.55 0.24
C TYR A 172 -3.34 -10.86 0.53
N ASP A 173 -2.92 -12.07 0.17
CA ASP A 173 -1.53 -12.47 0.30
C ASP A 173 -0.62 -11.65 -0.62
N ILE A 174 0.59 -11.42 -0.14
CA ILE A 174 1.63 -10.72 -0.88
C ILE A 174 2.19 -11.64 -1.96
N VAL A 175 2.25 -11.15 -3.19
CA VAL A 175 2.86 -11.85 -4.32
C VAL A 175 4.31 -11.39 -4.45
N GLU A 176 5.24 -12.32 -4.33
CA GLU A 176 6.65 -12.10 -4.71
C GLU A 176 6.77 -12.24 -6.22
N ILE A 177 6.63 -11.12 -6.92
CA ILE A 177 6.33 -11.13 -8.36
C ILE A 177 7.42 -11.79 -9.21
N GLU A 178 8.67 -11.79 -8.74
CA GLU A 178 9.81 -12.37 -9.45
C GLU A 178 9.83 -13.91 -9.39
N LYS A 179 9.11 -14.50 -8.43
CA LYS A 179 8.92 -15.95 -8.33
C LYS A 179 7.68 -16.43 -9.09
N GLU A 180 6.91 -15.50 -9.64
CA GLU A 180 5.76 -15.83 -10.45
C GLU A 180 6.19 -16.16 -11.88
N ASN A 181 5.87 -17.37 -12.32
CA ASN A 181 6.15 -17.84 -13.67
C ASN A 181 4.96 -17.57 -14.61
N GLN A 182 3.81 -17.22 -14.05
CA GLN A 182 2.59 -16.91 -14.77
C GLN A 182 2.50 -15.44 -15.17
N VAL A 183 1.74 -15.17 -16.24
CA VAL A 183 1.39 -13.81 -16.64
C VAL A 183 0.13 -13.40 -15.87
N LEU A 184 0.27 -12.41 -14.99
CA LEU A 184 -0.81 -11.90 -14.16
C LEU A 184 -1.51 -10.74 -14.86
N CYS A 185 -2.82 -10.84 -15.04
CA CYS A 185 -3.61 -9.86 -15.78
C CYS A 185 -4.58 -9.09 -14.88
N PHE A 186 -4.61 -7.78 -15.07
CA PHE A 186 -5.30 -6.82 -14.21
C PHE A 186 -6.04 -5.78 -15.03
N VAL A 187 -7.09 -5.21 -14.42
CA VAL A 187 -7.82 -4.06 -14.97
C VAL A 187 -7.30 -2.70 -14.48
N ARG A 188 -6.61 -2.68 -13.34
CA ARG A 188 -6.05 -1.48 -12.73
C ARG A 188 -4.77 -1.82 -11.96
N VAL A 189 -3.70 -1.10 -12.26
CA VAL A 189 -2.39 -1.29 -11.62
C VAL A 189 -1.78 0.06 -11.28
N VAL A 190 -1.24 0.19 -10.07
CA VAL A 190 -0.36 1.30 -9.70
C VAL A 190 1.07 0.78 -9.65
N VAL A 191 1.97 1.37 -10.45
CA VAL A 191 3.39 1.04 -10.49
C VAL A 191 4.16 2.11 -9.73
N GLY A 192 4.80 1.75 -8.63
CA GLY A 192 5.46 2.67 -7.72
C GLY A 192 4.59 3.10 -6.53
N LEU A 193 5.17 3.91 -5.64
CA LEU A 193 4.49 4.40 -4.43
C LEU A 193 4.45 5.93 -4.40
N LYS A 194 3.27 6.50 -4.09
CA LYS A 194 3.03 7.95 -3.98
C LYS A 194 3.80 8.51 -2.79
N ALA A 195 4.70 9.47 -3.02
CA ALA A 195 5.44 10.13 -1.96
C ALA A 195 5.59 11.62 -2.22
N HIS A 196 5.48 12.45 -1.19
CA HIS A 196 5.57 13.92 -1.31
C HIS A 196 6.90 14.46 -0.79
N LYS A 197 7.27 14.09 0.45
CA LYS A 197 8.46 14.58 1.15
C LYS A 197 8.91 13.59 2.21
N GLU A 198 10.09 13.82 2.77
CA GLU A 198 10.59 12.96 3.85
C GLU A 198 9.74 13.10 5.12
N PHE A 199 9.38 11.96 5.72
CA PHE A 199 8.53 11.85 6.92
C PHE A 199 7.23 12.69 6.89
N GLY A 200 6.69 12.95 5.70
CA GLY A 200 5.58 13.88 5.58
C GLY A 200 4.62 13.55 4.47
N ILE A 201 3.36 13.86 4.74
CA ILE A 201 2.28 13.86 3.77
C ILE A 201 1.88 15.32 3.53
N ASN A 202 1.70 15.71 2.26
CA ASN A 202 1.07 16.96 1.90
C ASN A 202 -0.46 16.75 1.81
N PRO A 203 -1.28 17.32 2.70
CA PRO A 203 -2.73 17.15 2.66
C PRO A 203 -3.40 17.91 1.51
N LEU A 204 -2.67 18.82 0.84
CA LEU A 204 -3.18 19.56 -0.31
C LEU A 204 -3.04 18.77 -1.63
N GLU A 205 -2.33 17.65 -1.62
CA GLU A 205 -2.14 16.80 -2.78
C GLU A 205 -3.00 15.55 -2.66
N SER A 206 -3.62 15.12 -3.77
CA SER A 206 -4.36 13.86 -3.84
C SER A 206 -3.47 12.69 -3.38
N PRO A 207 -3.97 11.76 -2.53
CA PRO A 207 -5.37 11.55 -2.12
C PRO A 207 -5.86 12.36 -0.90
N HIS A 208 -5.18 13.46 -0.53
CA HIS A 208 -5.55 14.38 0.56
C HIS A 208 -5.53 13.77 1.98
N TYR A 209 -4.65 12.80 2.22
CA TYR A 209 -4.40 12.30 3.57
C TYR A 209 -3.45 13.22 4.35
N SER A 210 -3.37 13.01 5.65
CA SER A 210 -2.50 13.75 6.57
C SER A 210 -1.59 12.82 7.39
N MET A 211 -0.53 13.39 7.97
CA MET A 211 0.29 12.67 8.95
C MET A 211 -0.50 12.27 10.21
N ALA A 212 -1.56 13.01 10.55
CA ALA A 212 -2.44 12.66 11.66
C ALA A 212 -3.22 11.37 11.36
N GLU A 213 -3.72 11.21 10.14
CA GLU A 213 -4.41 9.99 9.70
C GLU A 213 -3.44 8.81 9.56
N PHE A 214 -2.23 9.02 9.05
CA PHE A 214 -1.20 7.96 9.02
C PHE A 214 -0.85 7.50 10.45
N LYS A 215 -0.69 8.45 11.38
CA LYS A 215 -0.49 8.13 12.80
C LYS A 215 -1.68 7.32 13.35
N GLN A 216 -2.91 7.74 13.08
CA GLN A 216 -4.10 7.03 13.53
C GLN A 216 -4.19 5.63 12.93
N PHE A 217 -3.82 5.47 11.65
CA PHE A 217 -3.71 4.19 10.98
C PHE A 217 -2.73 3.25 11.70
N LEU A 218 -1.50 3.69 11.98
CA LEU A 218 -0.53 2.87 12.71
C LEU A 218 -1.04 2.51 14.12
N ARG A 219 -1.63 3.47 14.83
CA ARG A 219 -2.19 3.23 16.16
C ARG A 219 -3.28 2.16 16.14
N SER A 220 -4.19 2.23 15.15
CA SER A 220 -5.24 1.22 14.97
C SER A 220 -4.67 -0.15 14.58
N THR A 221 -3.61 -0.17 13.77
CA THR A 221 -2.95 -1.38 13.29
C THR A 221 -2.33 -2.16 14.45
N TYR A 222 -1.65 -1.45 15.35
CA TYR A 222 -1.00 -2.04 16.53
C TYR A 222 -1.90 -2.05 17.77
N SER A 223 -3.21 -1.78 17.63
CA SER A 223 -4.18 -1.76 18.74
C SER A 223 -3.72 -0.92 19.95
N LEU A 224 -3.12 0.25 19.70
CA LEU A 224 -2.59 1.11 20.75
C LEU A 224 -3.72 1.83 21.50
N GLY A 225 -4.06 1.35 22.70
CA GLY A 225 -5.24 1.77 23.47
C GLY A 225 -5.27 3.20 24.03
N ARG A 226 -4.24 4.04 23.83
CA ARG A 226 -4.18 5.41 24.37
C ARG A 226 -4.25 6.48 23.29
N GLU A 227 -5.41 7.12 23.09
CA GLU A 227 -5.64 8.10 22.02
C GLU A 227 -4.80 9.37 22.16
N SER A 228 -4.76 9.95 23.35
CA SER A 228 -3.90 11.11 23.64
C SER A 228 -3.10 10.97 24.93
N VAL A 229 -2.04 11.77 25.04
CA VAL A 229 -1.30 11.93 26.31
C VAL A 229 -2.09 12.82 27.29
N ILE A 230 -3.06 13.61 26.77
CA ILE A 230 -3.72 14.74 27.44
C ILE A 230 -5.01 14.34 28.16
N GLU A 231 -5.67 13.25 27.79
CA GLU A 231 -6.86 12.70 28.47
C GLU A 231 -6.67 12.44 29.99
N CYS A 232 -5.45 12.57 30.48
CA CYS A 232 -5.08 12.43 31.88
C CYS A 232 -5.21 13.70 32.76
N ARG A 233 -6.01 14.71 32.41
CA ARG A 233 -6.28 15.86 33.31
C ARG A 233 -7.79 16.06 33.53
N PRO A 234 -8.30 16.20 34.79
CA PRO A 234 -7.64 16.41 36.09
C PRO A 234 -7.67 15.18 37.05
N ARG A 235 -8.03 13.98 36.59
CA ARG A 235 -8.30 12.81 37.48
C ARG A 235 -7.26 11.68 37.44
N CYS A 236 -6.16 11.79 36.69
CA CYS A 236 -5.14 10.73 36.70
C CYS A 236 -4.37 10.73 38.02
N ARG A 237 -4.70 9.78 38.89
CA ARG A 237 -3.97 9.45 40.13
C ARG A 237 -2.66 8.66 39.86
N THR A 238 -2.33 8.40 38.60
CA THR A 238 -1.20 7.56 38.18
C THR A 238 0.00 8.40 37.76
N ARG A 239 1.20 8.01 38.20
CA ARG A 239 2.47 8.63 37.79
C ARG A 239 2.65 8.57 36.26
N PRO A 240 3.14 9.63 35.61
CA PRO A 240 3.47 9.59 34.18
C PRO A 240 4.60 8.58 33.93
N ARG A 241 4.44 7.73 32.91
CA ARG A 241 5.44 6.72 32.55
C ARG A 241 6.50 7.32 31.61
N MET A 242 7.77 7.08 31.91
CA MET A 242 8.92 7.47 31.10
C MET A 242 9.65 6.22 30.63
N LEU A 243 9.83 6.07 29.32
CA LEU A 243 10.68 5.03 28.74
C LEU A 243 12.02 5.64 28.37
N ILE A 244 13.10 5.09 28.93
CA ILE A 244 14.47 5.35 28.52
C ILE A 244 14.89 4.19 27.62
N ILE A 245 15.19 4.50 26.36
CA ILE A 245 15.72 3.53 25.41
C ILE A 245 17.23 3.47 25.61
N SER A 246 17.68 2.46 26.33
CA SER A 246 19.08 2.21 26.59
C SER A 246 19.77 1.74 25.32
N ARG A 247 20.93 2.34 25.04
CA ARG A 247 21.77 1.99 23.89
C ARG A 247 23.17 1.69 24.41
N LYS A 248 23.81 0.63 23.90
CA LYS A 248 25.15 0.23 24.35
C LYS A 248 26.28 0.59 23.39
N GLN A 249 25.96 0.84 22.13
CA GLN A 249 26.96 1.10 21.09
C GLN A 249 27.14 2.60 20.86
N ASN A 250 26.18 3.25 20.19
CA ASN A 250 26.30 4.64 19.74
C ASN A 250 25.15 5.49 20.28
N ARG A 251 25.42 6.77 20.57
CA ARG A 251 24.45 7.76 21.09
C ARG A 251 23.74 7.26 22.37
N PHE A 252 24.52 6.90 23.38
CA PHE A 252 24.03 6.44 24.68
C PHE A 252 24.11 7.54 25.75
N ILE A 253 23.25 7.45 26.76
CA ILE A 253 23.27 8.37 27.91
C ILE A 253 24.38 7.90 28.85
N THR A 254 25.42 8.72 29.02
CA THR A 254 26.61 8.35 29.81
C THR A 254 26.29 8.14 31.29
N ASN A 255 25.27 8.84 31.80
CA ASN A 255 24.78 8.74 33.17
C ASN A 255 23.32 8.24 33.24
N GLU A 256 22.96 7.24 32.44
CA GLU A 256 21.59 6.70 32.33
C GLU A 256 20.93 6.40 33.68
N ASN A 257 21.69 5.80 34.61
CA ASN A 257 21.20 5.48 35.95
C ASN A 257 20.84 6.73 36.77
N GLU A 258 21.65 7.78 36.67
CA GLU A 258 21.40 9.05 37.36
C GLU A 258 20.16 9.73 36.79
N VAL A 259 20.02 9.76 35.47
CA VAL A 259 18.84 10.31 34.78
C VAL A 259 17.58 9.54 35.17
N ALA A 260 17.64 8.21 35.20
CA ALA A 260 16.53 7.36 35.61
C ALA A 260 16.13 7.62 37.08
N ASN A 261 17.10 7.74 37.98
CA ASN A 261 16.83 8.00 39.40
C ASN A 261 16.25 9.39 39.63
N LEU A 262 16.77 10.41 38.93
CA LEU A 262 16.23 11.76 38.98
C LEU A 262 14.78 11.80 38.46
N ALA A 263 14.48 11.12 37.35
CA ALA A 263 13.11 11.05 36.84
C ALA A 263 12.16 10.34 37.82
N ARG A 264 12.60 9.27 38.48
CA ARG A 264 11.82 8.60 39.54
C ARG A 264 11.54 9.53 40.72
N SER A 265 12.53 10.31 41.18
CA SER A 265 12.35 11.25 42.28
C SER A 265 11.42 12.42 41.91
N MET A 266 11.40 12.81 40.63
CA MET A 266 10.42 13.76 40.08
C MET A 266 9.00 13.18 39.91
N GLY A 267 8.78 11.91 40.27
CA GLY A 267 7.47 11.28 40.26
C GLY A 267 7.09 10.57 38.97
N PHE A 268 8.03 10.32 38.06
CA PHE A 268 7.80 9.45 36.90
C PHE A 268 7.88 7.96 37.28
N ASP A 269 7.11 7.14 36.57
CA ASP A 269 7.30 5.69 36.51
C ASP A 269 8.30 5.37 35.39
N VAL A 270 9.56 5.12 35.74
CA VAL A 270 10.67 5.03 34.77
C VAL A 270 10.99 3.57 34.43
N VAL A 271 10.93 3.27 33.15
CA VAL A 271 11.32 1.99 32.56
C VAL A 271 12.56 2.22 31.69
N VAL A 272 13.60 1.41 31.89
CA VAL A 272 14.83 1.45 31.10
C VAL A 272 14.93 0.13 30.35
N GLU A 273 14.93 0.20 29.02
CA GLU A 273 14.92 -1.00 28.16
C GLU A 273 15.87 -0.81 26.99
N GLU A 274 16.59 -1.87 26.62
CA GLU A 274 17.40 -1.89 25.40
C GLU A 274 16.51 -2.29 24.21
N THR A 275 16.43 -1.45 23.18
CA THR A 275 15.77 -1.84 21.93
C THR A 275 16.68 -2.77 21.14
N GLY A 276 16.57 -4.09 21.35
CA GLY A 276 17.30 -5.06 20.52
C GLY A 276 17.45 -6.47 21.09
N ARG A 277 16.35 -7.23 21.20
CA ARG A 277 16.33 -8.68 21.04
C ARG A 277 14.92 -9.13 20.58
N THR A 278 14.69 -9.06 19.29
CA THR A 278 13.66 -9.84 18.57
C THR A 278 14.17 -10.11 17.17
#